data_AF-T1GI88-F1
#
_entry.id   AF-T1GI88-F1
#
_cell.length_a   1.000
_cell.length_b   1.000
_cell.length_c   1.000
_cell.angle_alpha   90.00
_cell.angle_beta   90.00
_cell.angle_gamma   90.00
#
_symmetry.space_group_name_H-M   'P 1'
#
loop_
_entity.id
_entity.type
_entity.pdbx_description
1 polymer ?
#
loop_
_entity_poly.entity_id
_entity_poly.type
_entity_poly.pdbx_seq_one_letter_code
_entity_poly.pdbx_strand_id
1 'polypeptide(L)'
;MLDGWEDKGAKAVCTVTYVEDCNSEPIIFQGITDGDIVFPRGPRDFGWDPIFQPKGYNLTYAELPKDEKNKISHRYRALAKMTEYFVNKKE
;
A
#
# COMPACT_ATOMS: atom_id res chain seq x y z
N MET A 1 6.85 17.97 11.25
CA MET A 1 7.71 17.68 10.06
C MET A 1 7.09 18.22 8.79
N LEU A 2 5.78 18.00 8.56
CA LEU A 2 5.08 18.58 7.41
C LEU A 2 4.41 19.93 7.70
N ASP A 3 4.48 20.46 8.92
CA ASP A 3 3.68 21.62 9.37
C ASP A 3 3.83 22.86 8.48
N GLY A 4 5.03 23.10 7.94
CA GLY A 4 5.32 24.24 7.05
C GLY A 4 4.96 24.05 5.57
N TRP A 5 4.34 22.93 5.19
CA TRP A 5 4.03 22.59 3.80
C TRP A 5 2.52 22.55 3.58
N GLU A 6 1.99 23.18 2.53
CA GLU A 6 0.55 23.07 2.23
C GLU A 6 0.18 21.66 1.73
N ASP A 7 1.02 21.11 0.85
CA ASP A 7 0.84 19.76 0.30
C ASP A 7 1.15 18.70 1.36
N LYS A 8 0.15 17.86 1.64
CA LYS A 8 0.26 16.71 2.55
C LYS A 8 0.19 15.38 1.80
N GLY A 9 0.22 15.40 0.47
CA GLY A 9 0.14 14.24 -0.38
C GLY A 9 1.24 13.22 -0.06
N ALA A 10 0.85 11.95 0.02
CA ALA A 10 1.74 10.85 0.30
C ALA A 10 1.32 9.59 -0.44
N LYS A 11 2.24 8.63 -0.53
CA LYS A 11 2.01 7.32 -1.12
C LYS A 11 2.48 6.24 -0.19
N ALA A 12 1.60 5.29 0.13
CA ALA A 12 2.00 4.01 0.68
C ALA A 12 2.42 3.12 -0.50
N VAL A 13 3.65 2.59 -0.49
CA VAL A 13 4.21 1.80 -1.58
C VAL A 13 4.68 0.45 -1.06
N CYS A 14 4.25 -0.64 -1.71
CA CYS A 14 4.75 -1.98 -1.49
C CYS A 14 5.35 -2.50 -2.79
N THR A 15 6.59 -2.97 -2.73
CA THR A 15 7.28 -3.61 -3.85
C THR A 15 7.57 -5.04 -3.46
N VAL A 16 7.07 -5.99 -4.24
CA VAL A 16 7.36 -7.42 -4.12
C VAL A 16 8.23 -7.82 -5.30
N THR A 17 9.34 -8.51 -5.04
CA THR A 17 10.26 -8.97 -6.08
C THR A 17 10.30 -10.48 -6.08
N TYR A 18 10.18 -11.08 -7.26
CA TYR A 18 10.27 -12.52 -7.48
C TYR A 18 11.44 -12.82 -8.43
N VAL A 19 12.19 -13.87 -8.12
CA VAL A 19 13.31 -14.37 -8.92
C VAL A 19 13.14 -15.89 -8.99
N GLU A 20 13.03 -16.45 -10.19
CA GLU A 20 12.74 -17.88 -10.40
C GLU A 20 13.96 -18.76 -10.15
N ASP A 21 15.12 -18.35 -10.65
CA ASP A 21 16.42 -18.98 -10.40
C ASP A 21 17.57 -17.96 -10.40
N CYS A 22 18.79 -18.42 -10.14
CA CYS A 22 19.97 -17.54 -10.02
C CYS A 22 20.36 -16.80 -11.32
N ASN A 23 19.81 -17.18 -12.47
CA ASN A 23 20.09 -16.56 -13.77
C ASN A 23 18.92 -15.70 -14.27
N SER A 24 17.79 -15.70 -13.56
CA SER A 24 16.58 -14.99 -13.94
C SER A 24 16.65 -13.52 -13.53
N GLU A 25 16.19 -12.64 -14.41
CA GLU A 25 16.00 -11.23 -14.07
C GLU A 25 14.86 -11.06 -13.02
N PRO A 26 15.00 -10.15 -12.05
CA PRO A 26 13.97 -9.93 -11.05
C PRO A 26 12.68 -9.37 -11.65
N ILE A 27 11.56 -9.99 -11.32
CA ILE A 27 10.22 -9.51 -11.66
C ILE A 27 9.69 -8.70 -10.49
N ILE A 28 9.31 -7.45 -10.76
CA ILE A 28 8.90 -6.49 -9.73
C ILE A 28 7.40 -6.22 -9.83
N PHE A 29 6.69 -6.46 -8.72
CA PHE A 29 5.27 -6.15 -8.55
C PHE A 29 5.12 -5.01 -7.54
N GLN A 30 4.75 -3.83 -8.03
CA GLN A 30 4.55 -2.67 -7.17
C GLN A 30 3.07 -2.32 -7.00
N GLY A 31 2.63 -2.24 -5.76
CA GLY A 31 1.34 -1.71 -5.36
C GLY A 31 1.51 -0.37 -4.65
N ILE A 32 0.69 0.60 -5.04
CA ILE A 32 0.74 1.96 -4.53
C ILE A 32 -0.67 2.33 -4.06
N THR A 33 -0.78 3.03 -2.94
CA THR A 33 -2.00 3.74 -2.53
C THR A 33 -1.66 5.19 -2.28
N ASP A 34 -2.23 6.09 -3.07
CA ASP A 34 -2.15 7.53 -2.84
C ASP A 34 -3.07 7.95 -1.67
N GLY A 35 -2.66 8.97 -0.95
CA GLY A 35 -3.39 9.52 0.19
C GLY A 35 -2.72 10.77 0.70
N ASP A 36 -3.07 11.15 1.93
CA ASP A 36 -2.56 12.34 2.59
C ASP A 36 -2.08 12.00 4.00
N ILE A 37 -1.07 12.73 4.48
CA ILE A 37 -0.66 12.69 5.88
C ILE A 37 -1.55 13.62 6.70
N VAL A 38 -2.17 13.05 7.72
CA VAL A 38 -3.12 13.74 8.60
C VAL A 38 -2.70 13.64 10.06
N PHE A 39 -3.33 14.45 10.92
CA PHE A 39 -3.17 14.27 12.36
C PHE A 39 -3.63 12.87 12.78
N PRO A 40 -2.91 12.22 13.72
CA PRO A 40 -3.11 10.81 14.03
C PRO A 40 -4.51 10.53 14.58
N ARG A 41 -5.21 9.56 13.98
CA ARG A 41 -6.52 9.06 14.44
C ARG A 41 -6.58 7.54 14.37
N GLY A 42 -7.39 6.92 15.23
CA GLY A 42 -7.52 5.46 15.36
C GLY A 42 -6.48 4.80 16.28
N PRO A 43 -6.53 3.46 16.43
CA PRO A 43 -5.62 2.69 17.27
C PRO A 43 -4.16 2.80 16.81
N ARG A 44 -3.21 2.84 17.76
CA ARG A 44 -1.77 2.99 17.47
C ARG A 44 -1.00 1.67 17.46
N ASP A 45 -1.71 0.58 17.19
CA ASP A 45 -1.17 -0.77 17.33
C ASP A 45 -0.24 -1.16 16.15
N PHE A 46 -0.37 -0.47 15.01
CA PHE A 46 0.37 -0.81 13.78
C PHE A 46 0.97 0.42 13.08
N GLY A 47 2.18 0.79 13.50
CA GLY A 47 3.07 1.71 12.77
C GLY A 47 2.44 3.06 12.44
N TRP A 48 2.54 3.46 11.18
CA TRP A 48 2.12 4.78 10.67
C TRP A 48 0.67 4.83 10.19
N ASP A 49 -0.08 3.73 10.30
CA ASP A 49 -1.49 3.68 9.90
C ASP A 49 -2.34 4.86 10.44
N PRO A 50 -2.15 5.35 11.69
CA PRO A 50 -2.96 6.44 12.23
C PRO A 50 -2.80 7.77 11.51
N ILE A 51 -1.71 7.99 10.76
CA ILE A 51 -1.44 9.27 10.09
C ILE A 51 -1.66 9.24 8.58
N PHE A 52 -2.03 8.09 8.01
CA PHE A 52 -2.22 7.95 6.58
C PHE A 52 -3.71 7.82 6.24
N GLN A 53 -4.26 8.81 5.53
CA GLN A 53 -5.62 8.79 5.01
C GLN A 53 -5.58 8.46 3.50
N PRO A 54 -6.06 7.30 3.05
CA PRO A 54 -6.07 6.95 1.64
C PRO A 54 -7.05 7.82 0.85
N LYS A 55 -6.70 8.15 -0.39
CA LYS A 55 -7.53 8.97 -1.27
C LYS A 55 -8.90 8.33 -1.47
N GLY A 56 -9.96 9.13 -1.36
CA GLY A 56 -11.35 8.69 -1.47
C GLY A 56 -11.97 8.19 -0.16
N TYR A 57 -11.23 8.25 0.96
CA TYR A 57 -11.73 7.90 2.29
C TYR A 57 -11.56 9.07 3.25
N ASN A 58 -12.44 9.11 4.27
CA ASN A 58 -12.35 10.06 5.39
C ASN A 58 -11.73 9.44 6.66
N LEU A 59 -11.36 8.17 6.58
CA LEU A 59 -10.78 7.38 7.68
C LEU A 59 -9.30 7.15 7.43
N THR A 60 -8.49 7.14 8.49
CA THR A 60 -7.10 6.70 8.39
C THR A 60 -7.03 5.18 8.19
N TYR A 61 -5.87 4.66 7.79
CA TYR A 61 -5.66 3.21 7.75
C TYR A 61 -5.89 2.52 9.09
N ALA A 62 -5.67 3.20 10.21
CA ALA A 62 -5.91 2.65 11.54
C ALA A 62 -7.41 2.61 11.88
N GLU A 63 -8.19 3.55 11.36
CA GLU A 63 -9.65 3.61 11.58
C GLU A 63 -10.44 2.67 10.65
N LEU A 64 -9.86 2.28 9.51
CA LEU A 64 -10.51 1.37 8.57
C LEU A 64 -10.65 -0.04 9.16
N PRO A 65 -11.84 -0.68 9.02
CA PRO A 65 -11.96 -2.11 9.22
C PRO A 65 -10.94 -2.86 8.36
N LYS A 66 -10.36 -3.93 8.92
CA LYS A 66 -9.29 -4.70 8.28
C LYS A 66 -9.65 -5.14 6.85
N ASP A 67 -10.88 -5.58 6.63
CA ASP A 67 -11.35 -6.07 5.33
C ASP A 67 -11.46 -4.95 4.28
N GLU A 68 -11.88 -3.74 4.70
CA GLU A 68 -11.91 -2.57 3.81
C GLU A 68 -10.49 -2.09 3.49
N LYS A 69 -9.62 -2.01 4.49
CA LYS A 69 -8.21 -1.69 4.30
C LYS A 69 -7.56 -2.65 3.30
N ASN A 70 -7.83 -3.95 3.41
CA ASN A 70 -7.25 -4.97 2.55
C ASN A 70 -7.60 -4.75 1.08
N LYS A 71 -8.82 -4.31 0.74
CA LYS A 71 -9.24 -4.04 -0.65
C LYS A 71 -8.43 -2.93 -1.33
N ILE A 72 -7.96 -1.94 -0.56
CA ILE A 72 -7.29 -0.75 -1.10
C ILE A 72 -5.79 -0.69 -0.79
N SER A 73 -5.28 -1.56 0.06
CA SER A 73 -3.91 -1.47 0.53
C SER A 73 -2.88 -1.65 -0.60
N HIS A 74 -1.85 -0.83 -0.56
CA HIS A 74 -0.65 -0.93 -1.39
C HIS A 74 -0.08 -2.37 -1.41
N ARG A 75 -0.10 -3.08 -0.28
CA ARG A 75 0.31 -4.49 -0.21
C ARG A 75 -0.61 -5.43 -0.99
N TYR A 76 -1.93 -5.32 -0.81
CA TYR A 76 -2.88 -6.11 -1.61
C TYR A 76 -2.72 -5.84 -3.10
N ARG A 77 -2.55 -4.57 -3.51
CA ARG A 77 -2.32 -4.20 -4.90
C ARG A 77 -1.04 -4.83 -5.48
N ALA A 78 0.04 -4.89 -4.70
CA ALA A 78 1.28 -5.54 -5.12
C ALA A 78 1.08 -7.05 -5.32
N LEU A 79 0.44 -7.70 -4.35
CA LEU A 79 0.17 -9.13 -4.40
C LEU A 79 -0.84 -9.51 -5.48
N ALA A 80 -1.85 -8.68 -5.74
CA ALA A 80 -2.81 -8.90 -6.82
C ALA A 80 -2.12 -8.94 -8.19
N LYS A 81 -1.18 -8.02 -8.44
CA LYS A 81 -0.35 -8.03 -9.67
C LYS A 81 0.52 -9.29 -9.77
N MET A 82 1.10 -9.72 -8.65
CA MET A 82 1.86 -10.97 -8.60
C MET A 82 0.96 -12.19 -8.89
N THR A 83 -0.23 -12.25 -8.30
CA THR A 83 -1.22 -13.31 -8.56
C THR A 83 -1.63 -13.33 -10.03
N GLU A 84 -1.96 -12.16 -10.61
CA GLU A 84 -2.30 -12.04 -12.02
C GLU A 84 -1.18 -12.57 -12.93
N TYR A 85 0.07 -12.24 -12.62
CA TYR A 85 1.23 -12.76 -13.34
C TYR A 85 1.27 -14.29 -13.33
N PHE A 86 1.14 -14.94 -12.18
CA PHE A 86 1.19 -16.41 -12.10
C PHE A 86 -0.05 -17.11 -12.66
N VAL A 87 -1.24 -16.49 -12.58
CA VAL A 87 -2.47 -17.05 -13.16
C VAL A 87 -2.42 -17.00 -14.68
N ASN A 88 -1.88 -15.93 -15.25
CA ASN A 88 -1.77 -15.75 -16.70
C ASN A 88 -0.53 -16.44 -17.30
N LYS A 89 0.47 -16.82 -16.50
CA LYS A 89 1.63 -17.64 -16.92
C LYS A 89 1.25 -19.12 -17.18
N LYS A 90 -0.03 -19.45 -17.43
CA LYS A 90 -0.40 -20.81 -17.85
C LYS A 90 0.29 -21.12 -19.18
N GLU A 91 0.96 -22.27 -19.20
CA GLU A 91 1.85 -22.84 -20.23
C GLU A 91 1.50 -22.48 -21.68
#